data_AF-A0A8I6W7X6-F1
#
_entry.id   AF-A0A8I6W7X6-F1
#
_cell.length_a   1.000
_cell.length_b   1.000
_cell.length_c   1.000
_cell.angle_alpha   90.00
_cell.angle_beta   90.00
_cell.angle_gamma   90.00
#
_symmetry.space_group_name_H-M   'P 1'
#
loop_
_entity.id
_entity.type
_entity.pdbx_description
1 polymer ?
#
loop_
_entity_poly.entity_id
_entity_poly.type
_entity_poly.pdbx_seq_one_letter_code
_entity_poly.pdbx_strand_id
1 'polypeptide(L)'
;MRNQSLGHPRNLAAVDQISSSLPSKACHDDQVHSPIIQLRRSTSKRSIPFSSQVAEDAALQFVVLCARTTPAHPIPPRAAMSSLYKQLGLGAAGSPVTASHLLMLVLGAGFLAFTVFVVHPNDFRLQSFFSGACPGSPPHDAVHAPVNATAKATATPVKHADATVPVKAADGQAGVRVLIGIQTMPGKYERRHLLRTVYALQLQEHPSLAGAVDVRFVFCNVTSAVDAVLVALEIMRYGDVMVLDCAENMDGGKTYDFFAAAARAFPDGSYDYVMKADDDTYLRLQALAAWMAGAARDDAYLGLQMPCDRENFYPFPPFMSGMGYALSWDLVRWVARSEVSRRDRVGPEDMWTGRWLNVAGKAKNRYDGAPRMYNYLGSSPANCFRRGFRPDTIAVHMLKDAGRWAETLAYFNATAGLPPSGLYHLP
;
A
#
# COMPACT_ATOMS: atom_id res chain seq x y z
N MET A 1 30.61 -51.01 38.67
CA MET A 1 30.80 -51.11 40.14
C MET A 1 29.84 -50.12 40.81
N ARG A 2 29.22 -50.49 41.94
CA ARG A 2 28.47 -49.68 42.94
C ARG A 2 27.57 -48.52 42.43
N ASN A 3 26.24 -48.68 42.45
CA ASN A 3 25.28 -48.42 43.55
C ASN A 3 24.84 -46.94 43.66
N GLN A 4 23.56 -46.61 43.41
CA GLN A 4 22.44 -46.48 44.40
C GLN A 4 22.48 -45.13 45.19
N SER A 5 21.39 -44.42 45.52
CA SER A 5 19.93 -44.61 45.31
C SER A 5 19.10 -43.35 45.62
N LEU A 6 17.83 -43.30 45.16
CA LEU A 6 16.62 -42.74 45.83
C LEU A 6 16.53 -41.25 46.25
N GLY A 7 15.32 -40.67 46.09
CA GLY A 7 14.92 -39.41 46.72
C GLY A 7 13.61 -38.80 46.18
N HIS A 8 12.45 -39.21 46.69
CA HIS A 8 11.15 -38.60 46.41
C HIS A 8 10.28 -38.60 47.70
N PRO A 9 9.66 -37.47 48.05
CA PRO A 9 8.20 -37.44 48.26
C PRO A 9 7.56 -36.15 47.68
N ARG A 10 6.33 -36.07 47.15
CA ARG A 10 4.96 -36.51 47.57
C ARG A 10 4.26 -35.67 48.68
N ASN A 11 3.34 -34.82 48.20
CA ASN A 11 1.94 -34.61 48.63
C ASN A 11 1.55 -33.86 49.92
N LEU A 12 0.28 -33.41 49.88
CA LEU A 12 -0.62 -32.86 50.93
C LEU A 12 -0.59 -31.33 51.08
N ALA A 13 -1.71 -30.61 51.23
CA ALA A 13 -3.14 -31.00 51.17
C ALA A 13 -4.05 -29.80 50.78
N ALA A 14 -5.32 -30.08 50.47
CA ALA A 14 -6.38 -29.08 50.31
C ALA A 14 -7.00 -28.66 51.65
N VAL A 15 -7.64 -27.49 51.70
CA VAL A 15 -8.62 -27.09 52.72
C VAL A 15 -9.81 -26.38 52.04
N ASP A 16 -11.00 -26.56 52.63
CA ASP A 16 -12.33 -26.38 52.05
C ASP A 16 -12.98 -24.99 52.22
N GLN A 17 -14.04 -24.77 51.43
CA GLN A 17 -15.28 -24.01 51.67
C GLN A 17 -15.27 -22.61 52.36
N ILE A 18 -16.02 -21.66 51.79
CA ILE A 18 -17.27 -21.10 52.39
C ILE A 18 -18.28 -20.77 51.28
N SER A 19 -19.57 -21.02 51.55
CA SER A 19 -20.73 -20.63 50.72
C SER A 19 -21.40 -19.36 51.25
N SER A 20 -21.88 -18.47 50.36
CA SER A 20 -23.02 -17.59 50.67
C SER A 20 -23.74 -17.13 49.39
N SER A 21 -25.06 -16.96 49.50
CA SER A 21 -25.98 -16.76 48.39
C SER A 21 -26.84 -15.50 48.54
N LEU A 22 -27.13 -14.84 47.41
CA LEU A 22 -28.29 -13.95 47.17
C LEU A 22 -28.38 -12.63 48.00
N PRO A 23 -29.28 -11.67 47.67
CA PRO A 23 -30.29 -11.64 46.60
C PRO A 23 -30.26 -10.41 45.64
N SER A 24 -31.21 -10.43 44.71
CA SER A 24 -31.56 -9.42 43.68
C SER A 24 -31.86 -8.00 44.17
N LYS A 25 -31.79 -7.04 43.24
CA LYS A 25 -32.84 -6.02 43.07
C LYS A 25 -33.04 -5.65 41.59
N ALA A 26 -34.29 -5.41 41.21
CA ALA A 26 -34.72 -5.08 39.85
C ALA A 26 -35.25 -3.65 39.76
N CYS A 27 -35.16 -3.05 38.57
CA CYS A 27 -36.04 -2.03 38.01
C CYS A 27 -36.20 -2.42 36.53
N HIS A 28 -37.39 -2.83 36.05
CA HIS A 28 -38.36 -1.95 35.39
C HIS A 28 -37.68 -1.03 34.35
N ASP A 29 -37.70 -1.36 33.06
CA ASP A 29 -38.85 -1.59 32.14
C ASP A 29 -39.52 -0.27 31.77
N ASP A 30 -39.30 0.15 30.52
CA ASP A 30 -40.12 1.14 29.81
C ASP A 30 -39.94 0.90 28.30
N GLN A 31 -40.92 0.20 27.71
CA GLN A 31 -41.02 0.11 26.25
C GLN A 31 -41.62 1.40 25.69
N VAL A 32 -41.00 1.96 24.65
CA VAL A 32 -41.66 2.97 23.80
C VAL A 32 -41.78 2.42 22.38
N HIS A 33 -43.02 2.26 21.93
CA HIS A 33 -43.36 1.73 20.62
C HIS A 33 -42.89 2.61 19.45
N SER A 34 -42.34 1.97 18.42
CA SER A 34 -42.31 2.51 17.06
C SER A 34 -43.72 2.45 16.42
N PRO A 35 -44.22 3.54 15.80
CA PRO A 35 -45.31 3.45 14.85
C PRO A 35 -44.76 3.09 13.46
N ILE A 36 -45.10 1.90 12.98
CA ILE A 36 -44.92 1.52 11.57
C ILE A 36 -45.95 2.29 10.74
N ILE A 37 -45.52 3.24 9.90
CA ILE A 37 -46.36 3.81 8.85
C ILE A 37 -46.08 3.04 7.55
N GLN A 38 -46.97 2.11 7.20
CA GLN A 38 -47.07 1.63 5.83
C GLN A 38 -47.80 2.67 4.98
N LEU A 39 -47.14 3.18 3.95
CA LEU A 39 -47.80 3.87 2.84
C LEU A 39 -47.68 3.02 1.57
N ARG A 40 -48.84 2.72 0.99
CA ARG A 40 -48.98 1.87 -0.20
C ARG A 40 -48.30 2.48 -1.41
N ARG A 41 -47.76 1.61 -2.28
CA ARG A 41 -47.46 1.96 -3.68
C ARG A 41 -48.72 2.52 -4.35
N SER A 42 -48.58 3.65 -5.04
CA SER A 42 -49.47 4.04 -6.14
C SER A 42 -48.63 4.36 -7.37
N THR A 43 -48.93 3.69 -8.47
CA THR A 43 -48.28 3.87 -9.76
C THR A 43 -49.03 4.92 -10.57
N SER A 44 -48.34 5.96 -11.03
CA SER A 44 -48.80 6.70 -12.22
C SER A 44 -47.63 7.28 -13.00
N LYS A 45 -47.58 6.97 -14.29
CA LYS A 45 -46.69 7.62 -15.26
C LYS A 45 -47.42 8.85 -15.81
N ARG A 46 -46.77 10.02 -15.81
CA ARG A 46 -46.96 11.02 -16.87
C ARG A 46 -45.78 11.96 -16.97
N SER A 47 -45.15 11.95 -18.13
CA SER A 47 -44.25 12.99 -18.63
C SER A 47 -45.06 14.06 -19.35
N ILE A 48 -44.59 15.31 -19.33
CA ILE A 48 -44.59 16.33 -20.40
C ILE A 48 -43.82 17.57 -19.88
N PRO A 49 -42.98 18.25 -20.69
CA PRO A 49 -42.11 19.36 -20.22
C PRO A 49 -42.53 20.76 -20.74
N PHE A 50 -42.14 21.81 -20.01
CA PHE A 50 -41.90 23.22 -20.42
C PHE A 50 -41.60 24.02 -19.14
N SER A 51 -40.95 25.19 -19.06
CA SER A 51 -39.89 25.93 -19.76
C SER A 51 -39.80 27.29 -19.03
N SER A 52 -38.61 27.89 -18.96
CA SER A 52 -38.34 29.35 -18.84
C SER A 52 -39.09 30.24 -17.81
N GLN A 53 -38.32 30.74 -16.82
CA GLN A 53 -38.13 32.16 -16.42
C GLN A 53 -39.35 33.10 -16.21
N VAL A 54 -39.32 33.91 -15.13
CA VAL A 54 -39.26 35.41 -15.13
C VAL A 54 -39.40 36.03 -13.72
N ALA A 55 -38.62 37.10 -13.48
CA ALA A 55 -38.73 38.24 -12.54
C ALA A 55 -39.03 38.10 -11.02
N GLU A 56 -38.04 38.51 -10.22
CA GLU A 56 -37.96 39.72 -9.36
C GLU A 56 -39.14 40.21 -8.48
N ASP A 57 -38.73 40.53 -7.23
CA ASP A 57 -39.09 41.68 -6.37
C ASP A 57 -40.52 42.04 -5.97
N ALA A 58 -40.77 41.90 -4.66
CA ALA A 58 -41.45 42.92 -3.84
C ALA A 58 -40.87 42.93 -2.41
N ALA A 59 -40.71 44.11 -1.81
CA ALA A 59 -39.97 44.33 -0.55
C ALA A 59 -40.81 45.05 0.53
N LEU A 60 -40.15 45.50 1.63
CA LEU A 60 -40.67 46.30 2.78
C LEU A 60 -41.49 45.48 3.82
N GLN A 61 -41.50 45.74 5.15
CA GLN A 61 -40.78 46.62 6.12
C GLN A 61 -41.10 46.10 7.56
N PHE A 62 -40.68 46.62 8.74
CA PHE A 62 -39.94 47.80 9.23
C PHE A 62 -39.28 47.46 10.63
N VAL A 63 -38.91 48.50 11.40
CA VAL A 63 -38.57 48.58 12.85
C VAL A 63 -37.15 48.11 13.25
N VAL A 64 -36.09 48.94 13.44
CA VAL A 64 -35.88 50.30 14.01
C VAL A 64 -36.08 50.31 15.55
N LEU A 65 -35.17 50.72 16.46
CA LEU A 65 -33.95 51.54 16.45
C LEU A 65 -33.07 51.15 17.67
N CYS A 66 -31.74 51.28 17.61
CA CYS A 66 -30.97 51.99 18.66
C CYS A 66 -29.49 52.14 18.26
N ALA A 67 -28.98 53.38 18.25
CA ALA A 67 -27.60 53.69 17.93
C ALA A 67 -26.94 54.49 19.07
N ARG A 68 -25.65 54.24 19.31
CA ARG A 68 -24.74 55.20 19.94
C ARG A 68 -23.40 55.21 19.20
N THR A 69 -22.95 56.42 18.89
CA THR A 69 -21.63 56.78 18.33
C THR A 69 -20.57 56.69 19.45
N THR A 70 -19.26 56.50 19.25
CA THR A 70 -18.21 57.10 18.38
C THR A 70 -16.91 56.23 18.49
N PRO A 71 -15.74 56.58 17.91
CA PRO A 71 -15.42 57.15 16.60
C PRO A 71 -14.60 56.15 15.73
N ALA A 72 -14.28 56.51 14.49
CA ALA A 72 -13.53 55.66 13.56
C ALA A 72 -12.01 55.62 13.83
N HIS A 73 -11.43 54.42 13.85
CA HIS A 73 -9.99 54.18 13.65
C HIS A 73 -9.72 53.70 12.21
N PRO A 74 -8.56 54.03 11.61
CA PRO A 74 -8.28 53.72 10.21
C PRO A 74 -8.10 52.22 9.98
N ILE A 75 -8.80 51.70 8.98
CA ILE A 75 -8.68 50.33 8.48
C ILE A 75 -7.32 50.19 7.77
N PRO A 76 -6.44 49.25 8.14
CA PRO A 76 -5.21 49.00 7.41
C PRO A 76 -5.54 48.44 6.01
N PRO A 77 -4.78 48.82 4.95
CA PRO A 77 -5.09 48.38 3.60
C PRO A 77 -4.96 46.85 3.47
N ARG A 78 -5.90 46.27 2.73
CA ARG A 78 -5.88 44.87 2.27
C ARG A 78 -4.50 44.55 1.71
N ALA A 79 -3.76 43.65 2.36
CA ALA A 79 -2.54 43.10 1.79
C ALA A 79 -2.90 42.34 0.51
N ALA A 80 -2.60 42.94 -0.64
CA ALA A 80 -2.74 42.25 -1.92
C ALA A 80 -1.79 41.04 -1.92
N MET A 81 -2.31 39.86 -2.23
CA MET A 81 -1.49 38.67 -2.41
C MET A 81 -0.51 38.93 -3.56
N SER A 82 0.76 39.19 -3.23
CA SER A 82 1.82 39.26 -4.22
C SER A 82 1.97 37.88 -4.85
N SER A 83 1.56 37.76 -6.12
CA SER A 83 1.71 36.51 -6.87
C SER A 83 3.16 36.03 -6.80
N LEU A 84 3.34 34.78 -6.36
CA LEU A 84 4.63 34.11 -6.13
C LEU A 84 5.56 34.20 -7.36
N TYR A 85 4.97 34.32 -8.56
CA TYR A 85 5.67 34.55 -9.82
C TYR A 85 6.53 35.83 -9.86
N LYS A 86 6.12 36.93 -9.20
CA LYS A 86 6.92 38.16 -9.17
C LYS A 86 8.13 38.07 -8.24
N GLN A 87 8.12 37.15 -7.28
CA GLN A 87 9.16 37.01 -6.26
C GLN A 87 10.28 36.04 -6.69
N LEU A 88 10.06 35.27 -7.77
CA LEU A 88 11.04 34.35 -8.37
C LEU A 88 11.81 34.93 -9.58
N GLY A 89 11.56 36.18 -9.97
CA GLY A 89 12.33 36.86 -11.02
C GLY A 89 12.09 36.39 -12.47
N LEU A 90 11.21 35.41 -12.71
CA LEU A 90 10.81 34.98 -14.06
C LEU A 90 9.78 35.95 -14.67
N GLY A 91 10.25 37.17 -14.97
CA GLY A 91 9.58 38.08 -15.92
C GLY A 91 9.84 37.63 -17.36
N ALA A 92 8.85 37.81 -18.23
CA ALA A 92 8.92 37.36 -19.62
C ALA A 92 9.93 38.16 -20.47
N ALA A 93 11.16 37.67 -20.53
CA ALA A 93 12.14 37.92 -21.59
C ALA A 93 13.15 36.77 -21.60
N GLY A 94 13.48 36.23 -22.78
CA GLY A 94 14.44 35.12 -22.87
C GLY A 94 15.82 35.55 -22.36
N SER A 95 16.30 34.95 -21.27
CA SER A 95 17.65 35.19 -20.78
C SER A 95 18.66 34.69 -21.82
N PRO A 96 19.67 35.50 -22.21
CA PRO A 96 20.73 35.00 -23.07
C PRO A 96 21.52 33.92 -22.31
N VAL A 97 21.70 32.75 -22.93
CA VAL A 97 22.55 31.68 -22.39
C VAL A 97 23.98 32.21 -22.33
N THR A 98 24.41 32.66 -21.15
CA THR A 98 25.78 33.15 -20.98
C THR A 98 26.77 31.98 -21.03
N ALA A 99 28.04 32.27 -21.33
CA ALA A 99 29.09 31.25 -21.40
C ALA A 99 29.17 30.38 -20.12
N SER A 100 28.85 30.94 -18.95
CA SER A 100 28.78 30.21 -17.68
C SER A 100 27.65 29.18 -17.62
N HIS A 101 26.49 29.45 -18.23
CA HIS A 101 25.40 28.47 -18.33
C HIS A 101 25.77 27.34 -19.29
N LEU A 102 26.40 27.67 -20.42
CA LEU A 102 26.90 26.68 -21.37
C LEU A 102 27.97 25.78 -20.71
N LEU A 103 28.90 26.38 -19.96
CA LEU A 103 29.93 25.68 -19.21
C LEU A 103 29.32 24.73 -18.15
N MET A 104 28.31 25.18 -17.39
CA MET A 104 27.61 24.33 -16.43
C MET A 104 26.89 23.15 -17.09
N LEU A 105 26.28 23.35 -18.25
CA LEU A 105 25.65 22.27 -19.02
C LEU A 105 26.70 21.27 -19.56
N VAL A 106 27.84 21.75 -20.06
CA VAL A 106 28.94 20.90 -20.54
C VAL A 106 29.58 20.13 -19.39
N LEU A 107 29.82 20.76 -18.24
CA LEU A 107 30.34 20.09 -17.05
C LEU A 107 29.34 19.07 -16.48
N GLY A 108 28.04 19.39 -16.46
CA GLY A 108 26.99 18.47 -16.04
C GLY A 108 26.88 17.24 -16.97
N ALA A 109 26.89 17.45 -18.28
CA ALA A 109 26.89 16.38 -19.27
C ALA A 109 28.18 15.55 -19.22
N GLY A 110 29.34 16.18 -19.02
CA GLY A 110 30.63 15.51 -18.85
C GLY A 110 30.70 14.67 -17.57
N PHE A 111 30.15 15.18 -16.46
CA PHE A 111 30.05 14.43 -15.21
C PHE A 111 29.08 13.25 -15.33
N LEU A 112 27.95 13.42 -16.02
CA LEU A 112 27.01 12.33 -16.32
C LEU A 112 27.65 11.26 -17.23
N ALA A 113 28.40 11.66 -18.25
CA ALA A 113 29.15 10.73 -19.09
C ALA A 113 30.24 10.00 -18.29
N PHE A 114 30.96 10.69 -17.41
CA PHE A 114 31.96 10.07 -16.54
C PHE A 114 31.33 9.06 -15.56
N THR A 115 30.22 9.40 -14.91
CA THR A 115 29.55 8.44 -14.03
C THR A 115 29.03 7.24 -14.81
N VAL A 116 28.40 7.43 -15.97
CA VAL A 116 27.92 6.33 -16.84
C VAL A 116 29.06 5.43 -17.34
N PHE A 117 30.12 6.00 -17.92
CA PHE A 117 31.14 5.21 -18.64
C PHE A 117 32.36 4.81 -17.80
N VAL A 118 32.62 5.46 -16.66
CA VAL A 118 33.80 5.18 -15.81
C VAL A 118 33.40 4.61 -14.45
N VAL A 119 32.33 5.11 -13.82
CA VAL A 119 31.85 4.59 -12.52
C VAL A 119 30.92 3.39 -12.70
N HIS A 120 30.10 3.39 -13.76
CA HIS A 120 29.09 2.37 -14.07
C HIS A 120 29.31 1.61 -15.40
N PRO A 121 30.55 1.22 -15.78
CA PRO A 121 30.88 0.73 -17.13
C PRO A 121 30.15 -0.56 -17.56
N ASN A 122 29.55 -1.29 -16.61
CA ASN A 122 28.87 -2.56 -16.85
C ASN A 122 27.33 -2.49 -16.71
N ASP A 123 26.75 -1.36 -16.27
CA ASP A 123 25.31 -1.32 -15.94
C ASP A 123 24.39 -1.42 -17.18
N PHE A 124 24.95 -1.25 -18.38
CA PHE A 124 24.29 -1.47 -19.67
C PHE A 124 24.53 -2.87 -20.29
N ARG A 125 25.21 -3.80 -19.59
CA ARG A 125 25.50 -5.16 -20.12
C ARG A 125 24.32 -6.15 -20.09
N LEU A 126 23.17 -5.75 -19.56
CA LEU A 126 21.99 -6.62 -19.38
C LEU A 126 21.24 -7.02 -20.68
N GLN A 127 21.82 -6.81 -21.87
CA GLN A 127 21.24 -7.28 -23.14
C GLN A 127 22.10 -8.30 -23.91
N SER A 128 23.32 -8.65 -23.47
CA SER A 128 24.16 -9.61 -24.20
C SER A 128 23.96 -11.09 -23.85
N PHE A 129 23.06 -11.44 -22.91
CA PHE A 129 22.82 -12.84 -22.51
C PHE A 129 21.74 -13.58 -23.32
N PHE A 130 20.94 -12.88 -24.14
CA PHE A 130 19.88 -13.50 -24.96
C PHE A 130 20.22 -13.67 -26.44
N SER A 131 21.42 -13.26 -26.88
CA SER A 131 21.87 -13.40 -28.28
C SER A 131 22.69 -14.66 -28.55
N GLY A 132 22.72 -15.61 -27.61
CA GLY A 132 23.38 -16.92 -27.75
C GLY A 132 22.58 -17.90 -28.62
N ALA A 133 22.27 -17.53 -29.86
CA ALA A 133 21.60 -18.42 -30.81
C ALA A 133 22.51 -19.59 -31.21
N CYS A 134 21.98 -20.81 -31.16
CA CYS A 134 22.68 -22.01 -31.60
C CYS A 134 22.99 -21.94 -33.11
N PRO A 135 24.22 -22.25 -33.56
CA PRO A 135 24.55 -22.24 -34.98
C PRO A 135 23.98 -23.49 -35.66
N GLY A 136 22.87 -23.36 -36.40
CA GLY A 136 22.30 -24.48 -37.16
C GLY A 136 20.88 -24.33 -37.67
N SER A 137 20.61 -23.36 -38.55
CA SER A 137 19.51 -23.42 -39.53
C SER A 137 19.74 -22.42 -40.68
N PRO A 138 19.48 -22.79 -41.95
CA PRO A 138 19.69 -21.91 -43.11
C PRO A 138 18.57 -20.85 -43.24
N PRO A 139 18.81 -19.77 -44.01
CA PRO A 139 17.87 -18.65 -44.10
C PRO A 139 16.63 -19.01 -44.93
N HIS A 140 15.47 -18.57 -44.48
CA HIS A 140 14.27 -18.47 -45.32
C HIS A 140 13.68 -17.07 -45.26
N ASP A 141 13.23 -16.63 -46.42
CA ASP A 141 13.06 -15.22 -46.78
C ASP A 141 11.93 -14.48 -46.07
N ALA A 142 12.08 -13.16 -46.04
CA ALA A 142 11.05 -12.25 -45.58
C ALA A 142 9.86 -12.22 -46.53
N VAL A 143 8.64 -12.30 -45.99
CA VAL A 143 7.41 -11.88 -46.68
C VAL A 143 6.64 -10.91 -45.79
N HIS A 144 6.59 -9.64 -46.22
CA HIS A 144 5.67 -8.66 -45.67
C HIS A 144 4.27 -8.88 -46.22
N ALA A 145 3.26 -8.96 -45.33
CA ALA A 145 1.88 -8.58 -45.65
C ALA A 145 1.14 -8.17 -44.36
N PRO A 146 0.38 -7.05 -44.35
CA PRO A 146 -0.37 -6.62 -43.17
C PRO A 146 -1.73 -7.32 -43.10
N VAL A 147 -2.11 -7.79 -41.91
CA VAL A 147 -3.46 -8.32 -41.65
C VAL A 147 -4.21 -7.39 -40.71
N ASN A 148 -5.07 -6.54 -41.28
CA ASN A 148 -6.15 -5.90 -40.53
C ASN A 148 -7.16 -6.98 -40.12
N ALA A 149 -7.34 -7.20 -38.82
CA ALA A 149 -8.37 -8.09 -38.28
C ALA A 149 -9.13 -7.41 -37.13
N THR A 150 -10.23 -6.75 -37.46
CA THR A 150 -11.25 -6.31 -36.51
C THR A 150 -12.00 -7.51 -35.94
N ALA A 151 -11.53 -8.05 -34.81
CA ALA A 151 -12.20 -9.13 -34.08
C ALA A 151 -12.88 -8.60 -32.81
N LYS A 152 -14.22 -8.52 -32.86
CA LYS A 152 -15.08 -8.11 -31.74
C LYS A 152 -15.21 -9.26 -30.74
N ALA A 153 -14.32 -9.33 -29.75
CA ALA A 153 -14.31 -10.39 -28.75
C ALA A 153 -15.54 -10.31 -27.82
N THR A 154 -16.43 -11.31 -27.92
CA THR A 154 -17.58 -11.45 -27.03
C THR A 154 -17.12 -12.13 -25.74
N ALA A 155 -17.05 -11.37 -24.64
CA ALA A 155 -16.63 -11.90 -23.34
C ALA A 155 -17.65 -12.91 -22.80
N THR A 156 -17.20 -14.14 -22.55
CA THR A 156 -17.97 -15.16 -21.81
C THR A 156 -17.48 -15.16 -20.36
N PRO A 157 -18.35 -15.18 -19.33
CA PRO A 157 -17.90 -15.12 -17.94
C PRO A 157 -17.23 -16.43 -17.53
N VAL A 158 -15.94 -16.39 -17.20
CA VAL A 158 -15.26 -17.49 -16.54
C VAL A 158 -15.74 -17.53 -15.08
N LYS A 159 -16.41 -18.61 -14.68
CA LYS A 159 -16.68 -18.89 -13.26
C LYS A 159 -15.34 -19.08 -12.54
N HIS A 160 -14.96 -18.14 -11.68
CA HIS A 160 -13.99 -18.45 -10.63
C HIS A 160 -14.61 -19.48 -9.68
N ALA A 161 -13.83 -20.50 -9.34
CA ALA A 161 -14.23 -21.50 -8.37
C ALA A 161 -14.23 -20.86 -6.98
N ASP A 162 -15.41 -20.77 -6.38
CA ASP A 162 -15.58 -20.42 -4.97
C ASP A 162 -15.02 -21.56 -4.10
N ALA A 163 -14.07 -21.22 -3.24
CA ALA A 163 -13.42 -22.14 -2.33
C ALA A 163 -12.94 -21.42 -1.05
N THR A 164 -13.85 -20.72 -0.38
CA THR A 164 -13.59 -20.14 0.96
C THR A 164 -14.39 -20.84 2.05
N VAL A 165 -13.98 -22.06 2.39
CA VAL A 165 -14.36 -22.68 3.68
C VAL A 165 -13.49 -22.03 4.77
N PRO A 166 -14.06 -21.46 5.84
CA PRO A 166 -13.27 -20.85 6.89
C PRO A 166 -12.50 -21.92 7.68
N VAL A 167 -11.19 -21.98 7.48
CA VAL A 167 -10.29 -22.80 8.30
C VAL A 167 -10.30 -22.23 9.72
N LYS A 168 -10.85 -23.00 10.66
CA LYS A 168 -10.85 -22.64 12.07
C LYS A 168 -9.42 -22.73 12.59
N ALA A 169 -8.83 -21.57 12.92
CA ALA A 169 -7.46 -21.49 13.41
C ALA A 169 -7.25 -22.44 14.61
N ALA A 170 -6.25 -23.31 14.51
CA ALA A 170 -5.76 -24.08 15.62
C ALA A 170 -4.84 -23.18 16.46
N ASP A 171 -4.99 -23.27 17.79
CA ASP A 171 -4.30 -22.49 18.82
C ASP A 171 -4.67 -20.99 18.94
N GLY A 172 -5.72 -20.72 19.73
CA GLY A 172 -5.83 -19.57 20.65
C GLY A 172 -6.00 -18.16 20.09
N GLN A 173 -5.27 -17.78 19.05
CA GLN A 173 -5.37 -16.48 18.40
C GLN A 173 -6.24 -16.61 17.14
N ALA A 174 -7.22 -15.71 16.99
CA ALA A 174 -7.99 -15.60 15.76
C ALA A 174 -7.05 -15.18 14.62
N GLY A 175 -6.74 -16.13 13.73
CA GLY A 175 -5.84 -15.94 12.59
C GLY A 175 -6.24 -14.72 11.76
N VAL A 176 -5.25 -13.92 11.38
CA VAL A 176 -5.45 -12.70 10.60
C VAL A 176 -5.37 -13.00 9.10
N ARG A 177 -6.28 -12.42 8.31
CA ARG A 177 -6.24 -12.48 6.84
C ARG A 177 -5.77 -11.17 6.23
N VAL A 178 -4.73 -11.23 5.40
CA VAL A 178 -4.03 -10.06 4.87
C VAL A 178 -3.89 -10.18 3.36
N LEU A 179 -4.30 -9.14 2.63
CA LEU A 179 -3.94 -8.93 1.23
C LEU A 179 -2.75 -7.98 1.14
N ILE A 180 -1.63 -8.42 0.59
CA ILE A 180 -0.44 -7.60 0.37
C ILE A 180 -0.33 -7.26 -1.12
N GLY A 181 -0.59 -6.00 -1.48
CA GLY A 181 -0.32 -5.44 -2.79
C GLY A 181 1.11 -4.90 -2.88
N ILE A 182 1.97 -5.63 -3.59
CA ILE A 182 3.33 -5.20 -3.92
C ILE A 182 3.26 -4.26 -5.14
N GLN A 183 3.46 -2.97 -4.92
CA GLN A 183 3.55 -1.97 -6.00
C GLN A 183 4.84 -2.18 -6.80
N THR A 184 4.70 -2.41 -8.09
CA THR A 184 5.80 -2.70 -9.03
C THR A 184 5.48 -2.12 -10.42
N MET A 185 6.31 -2.36 -11.43
CA MET A 185 6.06 -1.99 -12.83
C MET A 185 6.02 -3.24 -13.73
N PRO A 186 5.31 -3.22 -14.89
CA PRO A 186 5.21 -4.37 -15.79
C PRO A 186 6.57 -5.01 -16.12
N GLY A 187 7.55 -4.23 -16.56
CA GLY A 187 8.90 -4.70 -16.92
C GLY A 187 9.76 -5.32 -15.80
N LYS A 188 9.37 -5.23 -14.52
CA LYS A 188 10.14 -5.75 -13.36
C LYS A 188 9.97 -7.25 -13.09
N TYR A 189 10.07 -8.09 -14.11
CA TYR A 189 9.85 -9.56 -14.00
C TYR A 189 10.74 -10.23 -12.96
N GLU A 190 12.05 -9.97 -13.02
CA GLU A 190 13.04 -10.58 -12.11
C GLU A 190 12.76 -10.24 -10.65
N ARG A 191 12.33 -9.00 -10.37
CA ARG A 191 12.00 -8.60 -9.00
C ARG A 191 10.75 -9.31 -8.48
N ARG A 192 9.69 -9.42 -9.30
CA ARG A 192 8.50 -10.19 -8.93
C ARG A 192 8.84 -11.67 -8.73
N HIS A 193 9.67 -12.24 -9.59
CA HIS A 193 10.11 -13.64 -9.46
C HIS A 193 10.92 -13.88 -8.18
N LEU A 194 11.87 -13.01 -7.83
CA LEU A 194 12.58 -13.06 -6.55
C LEU A 194 11.61 -13.03 -5.36
N LEU A 195 10.65 -12.09 -5.36
CA LEU A 195 9.65 -11.96 -4.30
C LEU A 195 8.75 -13.19 -4.21
N ARG A 196 8.32 -13.79 -5.33
CA ARG A 196 7.58 -15.06 -5.33
C ARG A 196 8.37 -16.17 -4.63
N THR A 197 9.63 -16.35 -5.00
CA THR A 197 10.50 -17.39 -4.41
C THR A 197 10.66 -17.17 -2.90
N VAL A 198 10.95 -15.93 -2.48
CA VAL A 198 11.12 -15.56 -1.08
C VAL A 198 9.84 -15.77 -0.25
N TYR A 199 8.67 -15.41 -0.78
CA TYR A 199 7.40 -15.59 -0.07
C TYR A 199 6.91 -17.04 -0.11
N ALA A 200 7.13 -17.77 -1.20
CA ALA A 200 6.78 -19.19 -1.30
C ALA A 200 7.57 -20.05 -0.28
N LEU A 201 8.87 -19.77 -0.10
CA LEU A 201 9.69 -20.44 0.93
C LEU A 201 9.16 -20.16 2.35
N GLN A 202 8.84 -18.90 2.67
CA GLN A 202 8.23 -18.57 3.97
C GLN A 202 6.87 -19.25 4.20
N LEU A 203 6.05 -19.42 3.16
CA LEU A 203 4.77 -20.14 3.26
C LEU A 203 4.97 -21.68 3.39
N GLN A 204 6.07 -22.23 2.87
CA GLN A 204 6.45 -23.63 3.10
C GLN A 204 6.95 -23.85 4.54
N GLU A 205 7.72 -22.91 5.09
CA GLU A 205 8.17 -22.93 6.50
C GLU A 205 7.01 -22.69 7.49
N HIS A 206 6.02 -21.90 7.10
CA HIS A 206 4.85 -21.56 7.92
C HIS A 206 3.51 -21.87 7.22
N PRO A 207 3.11 -23.15 7.07
CA PRO A 207 1.90 -23.53 6.33
C PRO A 207 0.59 -22.91 6.85
N SER A 208 0.53 -22.52 8.13
CA SER A 208 -0.60 -21.78 8.74
C SER A 208 -0.85 -20.40 8.11
N LEU A 209 0.12 -19.84 7.39
CA LEU A 209 -0.03 -18.58 6.67
C LEU A 209 -0.63 -18.77 5.27
N ALA A 210 -0.62 -19.99 4.73
CA ALA A 210 -1.14 -20.26 3.38
C ALA A 210 -2.66 -20.03 3.35
N GLY A 211 -3.13 -19.12 2.49
CA GLY A 211 -4.53 -18.66 2.46
C GLY A 211 -4.92 -17.69 3.58
N ALA A 212 -4.01 -17.41 4.52
CA ALA A 212 -4.13 -16.29 5.46
C ALA A 212 -3.42 -15.04 4.94
N VAL A 213 -2.29 -15.19 4.25
CA VAL A 213 -1.54 -14.08 3.65
C VAL A 213 -1.47 -14.27 2.13
N ASP A 214 -2.20 -13.43 1.41
CA ASP A 214 -2.19 -13.38 -0.05
C ASP A 214 -1.28 -12.25 -0.54
N VAL A 215 -0.25 -12.56 -1.32
CA VAL A 215 0.60 -11.57 -1.99
C VAL A 215 0.13 -11.41 -3.44
N ARG A 216 -0.07 -10.16 -3.89
CA ARG A 216 -0.34 -9.84 -5.29
C ARG A 216 0.55 -8.71 -5.79
N PHE A 217 1.00 -8.81 -7.03
CA PHE A 217 1.82 -7.81 -7.70
C PHE A 217 0.94 -6.81 -8.44
N VAL A 218 1.09 -5.53 -8.12
CA VAL A 218 0.16 -4.47 -8.51
C VAL A 218 0.84 -3.50 -9.47
N PHE A 219 0.26 -3.36 -10.66
CA PHE A 219 0.64 -2.32 -11.62
C PHE A 219 -0.57 -1.79 -12.39
N CYS A 220 -0.43 -0.64 -13.03
CA CYS A 220 -1.46 -0.06 -13.89
C CYS A 220 -1.46 -0.71 -15.28
N ASN A 221 -2.25 -0.18 -16.23
CA ASN A 221 -2.40 -0.72 -17.57
C ASN A 221 -1.05 -0.94 -18.28
N VAL A 222 -0.87 -2.14 -18.85
CA VAL A 222 0.35 -2.55 -19.56
C VAL A 222 0.29 -2.00 -21.00
N THR A 223 1.13 -1.02 -21.31
CA THR A 223 1.14 -0.33 -22.62
C THR A 223 2.17 -0.88 -23.61
N SER A 224 3.20 -1.57 -23.13
CA SER A 224 4.24 -2.20 -23.94
C SER A 224 3.72 -3.54 -24.49
N ALA A 225 3.83 -3.75 -25.80
CA ALA A 225 3.39 -4.99 -26.46
C ALA A 225 4.23 -6.21 -26.01
N VAL A 226 5.52 -6.00 -25.72
CA VAL A 226 6.39 -7.03 -25.14
C VAL A 226 5.92 -7.38 -23.73
N ASP A 227 5.66 -6.37 -22.91
CA ASP A 227 5.24 -6.59 -21.53
C ASP A 227 3.84 -7.23 -21.45
N ALA A 228 2.93 -6.90 -22.38
CA ALA A 228 1.61 -7.51 -22.43
C ALA A 228 1.68 -9.04 -22.60
N VAL A 229 2.60 -9.54 -23.44
CA VAL A 229 2.80 -10.99 -23.61
C VAL A 229 3.44 -11.62 -22.37
N LEU A 230 4.49 -11.01 -21.81
CA LEU A 230 5.21 -11.57 -20.67
C LEU A 230 4.36 -11.55 -19.39
N VAL A 231 3.61 -10.48 -19.14
CA VAL A 231 2.63 -10.37 -18.05
C VAL A 231 1.48 -11.36 -18.26
N ALA A 232 1.02 -11.61 -19.49
CA ALA A 232 -0.02 -12.62 -19.73
C ALA A 232 0.45 -14.04 -19.33
N LEU A 233 1.69 -14.42 -19.67
CA LEU A 233 2.29 -15.68 -19.23
C LEU A 233 2.39 -15.76 -17.70
N GLU A 234 2.77 -14.65 -17.06
CA GLU A 234 2.85 -14.53 -15.60
C GLU A 234 1.49 -14.69 -14.91
N ILE A 235 0.45 -14.01 -15.43
CA ILE A 235 -0.95 -14.15 -14.98
C ILE A 235 -1.41 -15.61 -15.11
N MET A 236 -1.19 -16.23 -16.27
CA MET A 236 -1.57 -17.63 -16.52
C MET A 236 -0.86 -18.62 -15.60
N ARG A 237 0.39 -18.35 -15.22
CA ARG A 237 1.20 -19.27 -14.41
C ARG A 237 0.95 -19.13 -12.91
N TYR A 238 0.76 -17.91 -12.41
CA TYR A 238 0.79 -17.62 -10.97
C TYR A 238 -0.54 -17.08 -10.41
N GLY A 239 -1.40 -16.45 -11.22
CA GLY A 239 -2.68 -15.90 -10.76
C GLY A 239 -2.59 -14.78 -9.72
N ASP A 240 -1.41 -14.19 -9.53
CA ASP A 240 -1.06 -13.26 -8.45
C ASP A 240 -0.81 -11.82 -8.93
N VAL A 241 -1.21 -11.47 -10.15
CA VAL A 241 -1.05 -10.13 -10.73
C VAL A 241 -2.38 -9.38 -10.70
N MET A 242 -2.33 -8.11 -10.26
CA MET A 242 -3.43 -7.16 -10.37
C MET A 242 -3.05 -6.03 -11.33
N VAL A 243 -3.70 -6.01 -12.50
CA VAL A 243 -3.63 -4.88 -13.44
C VAL A 243 -4.75 -3.90 -13.10
N LEU A 244 -4.39 -2.68 -12.73
CA LEU A 244 -5.29 -1.59 -12.36
C LEU A 244 -5.61 -0.73 -13.59
N ASP A 245 -6.86 -0.24 -13.67
CA ASP A 245 -7.29 0.68 -14.73
C ASP A 245 -6.81 2.12 -14.47
N CYS A 246 -5.51 2.32 -14.66
CA CYS A 246 -4.81 3.60 -14.54
C CYS A 246 -3.68 3.67 -15.59
N ALA A 247 -3.07 4.84 -15.76
CA ALA A 247 -1.78 4.97 -16.42
C ALA A 247 -0.66 4.67 -15.41
N GLU A 248 0.39 3.94 -15.81
CA GLU A 248 1.49 3.56 -14.90
C GLU A 248 2.23 4.79 -14.33
N ASN A 249 2.43 4.80 -13.01
CA ASN A 249 2.83 5.97 -12.23
C ASN A 249 3.38 5.60 -10.85
N MET A 250 4.13 6.53 -10.25
CA MET A 250 4.44 6.51 -8.81
C MET A 250 3.38 7.30 -8.03
N ASP A 251 3.32 8.62 -8.27
CA ASP A 251 2.52 9.59 -7.51
C ASP A 251 1.19 9.98 -8.17
N GLY A 252 0.78 9.27 -9.24
CA GLY A 252 -0.43 9.56 -10.03
C GLY A 252 -1.73 8.98 -9.45
N GLY A 253 -1.69 8.38 -8.25
CA GLY A 253 -2.85 7.82 -7.56
C GLY A 253 -2.96 6.30 -7.58
N LYS A 254 -1.93 5.58 -8.05
CA LYS A 254 -1.87 4.10 -8.09
C LYS A 254 -2.28 3.41 -6.78
N THR A 255 -1.91 3.99 -5.63
CA THR A 255 -2.27 3.43 -4.31
C THR A 255 -3.75 3.63 -3.96
N TYR A 256 -4.36 4.76 -4.35
CA TYR A 256 -5.82 4.90 -4.28
C TYR A 256 -6.51 3.87 -5.18
N ASP A 257 -6.04 3.71 -6.43
CA ASP A 257 -6.62 2.78 -7.39
C ASP A 257 -6.48 1.31 -6.94
N PHE A 258 -5.36 0.96 -6.26
CA PHE A 258 -5.17 -0.34 -5.62
C PHE A 258 -6.21 -0.62 -4.53
N PHE A 259 -6.34 0.26 -3.52
CA PHE A 259 -7.33 0.06 -2.45
C PHE A 259 -8.76 0.07 -3.00
N ALA A 260 -9.05 0.92 -3.98
CA ALA A 260 -10.35 0.98 -4.62
C ALA A 260 -10.65 -0.28 -5.45
N ALA A 261 -9.65 -0.89 -6.10
CA ALA A 261 -9.79 -2.16 -6.80
C ALA A 261 -9.98 -3.33 -5.83
N ALA A 262 -9.19 -3.40 -4.75
CA ALA A 262 -9.33 -4.42 -3.71
C ALA A 262 -10.74 -4.42 -3.10
N ALA A 263 -11.27 -3.24 -2.74
CA ALA A 263 -12.63 -3.07 -2.21
C ALA A 263 -13.76 -3.44 -3.20
N ARG A 264 -13.47 -3.59 -4.50
CA ARG A 264 -14.44 -4.04 -5.53
C ARG A 264 -14.28 -5.52 -5.88
N ALA A 265 -13.04 -6.02 -5.86
CA ALA A 265 -12.69 -7.36 -6.32
C ALA A 265 -12.98 -8.45 -5.27
N PHE A 266 -12.89 -8.13 -3.99
CA PHE A 266 -13.06 -9.10 -2.90
C PHE A 266 -14.31 -8.76 -2.05
N PRO A 267 -15.12 -9.76 -1.65
CA PRO A 267 -16.29 -9.54 -0.82
C PRO A 267 -15.94 -9.12 0.62
N ASP A 268 -16.93 -8.57 1.32
CA ASP A 268 -16.81 -8.24 2.73
C ASP A 268 -16.42 -9.47 3.56
N GLY A 269 -15.36 -9.32 4.35
CA GLY A 269 -14.81 -10.43 5.14
C GLY A 269 -13.93 -11.41 4.36
N SER A 270 -13.37 -11.05 3.19
CA SER A 270 -12.24 -11.78 2.61
C SER A 270 -10.93 -11.57 3.38
N TYR A 271 -10.65 -10.33 3.78
CA TYR A 271 -9.43 -9.95 4.52
C TYR A 271 -9.79 -9.06 5.71
N ASP A 272 -8.95 -9.11 6.74
CA ASP A 272 -8.97 -8.18 7.87
C ASP A 272 -8.23 -6.87 7.50
N TYR A 273 -7.12 -7.00 6.79
CA TYR A 273 -6.27 -5.88 6.37
C TYR A 273 -5.89 -5.98 4.89
N VAL A 274 -5.71 -4.81 4.26
CA VAL A 274 -5.05 -4.68 2.96
C VAL A 274 -3.81 -3.81 3.13
N MET A 275 -2.65 -4.34 2.73
CA MET A 275 -1.34 -3.73 2.82
C MET A 275 -0.84 -3.28 1.46
N LYS A 276 -0.36 -2.04 1.35
CA LYS A 276 0.55 -1.60 0.28
C LYS A 276 1.98 -1.89 0.74
N ALA A 277 2.85 -2.34 -0.16
CA ALA A 277 4.30 -2.39 0.05
C ALA A 277 5.04 -2.20 -1.28
N ASP A 278 6.31 -1.80 -1.22
CA ASP A 278 7.14 -1.62 -2.42
C ASP A 278 7.88 -2.90 -2.82
N ASP A 279 8.20 -3.04 -4.12
CA ASP A 279 8.97 -4.18 -4.65
C ASP A 279 10.44 -4.26 -4.19
N ASP A 280 10.90 -3.33 -3.35
CA ASP A 280 12.18 -3.37 -2.64
C ASP A 280 12.05 -3.41 -1.11
N THR A 281 10.90 -3.84 -0.61
CA THR A 281 10.67 -4.20 0.79
C THR A 281 10.60 -5.72 0.96
N TYR A 282 11.50 -6.28 1.77
CA TYR A 282 11.38 -7.64 2.29
C TYR A 282 10.42 -7.66 3.48
N LEU A 283 9.35 -8.45 3.36
CA LEU A 283 8.41 -8.72 4.46
C LEU A 283 8.65 -10.11 5.05
N ARG A 284 8.75 -10.19 6.38
CA ARG A 284 8.76 -11.45 7.13
C ARG A 284 7.32 -11.81 7.50
N LEU A 285 6.68 -12.65 6.70
CA LEU A 285 5.24 -12.89 6.71
C LEU A 285 4.72 -13.38 8.08
N GLN A 286 5.46 -14.27 8.75
CA GLN A 286 5.11 -14.74 10.10
C GLN A 286 5.17 -13.61 11.14
N ALA A 287 6.21 -12.77 11.09
CA ALA A 287 6.36 -11.64 12.01
C ALA A 287 5.33 -10.54 11.76
N LEU A 288 4.96 -10.33 10.49
CA LEU A 288 3.92 -9.42 10.02
C LEU A 288 2.54 -9.88 10.48
N ALA A 289 2.17 -11.13 10.22
CA ALA A 289 0.89 -11.72 10.62
C ALA A 289 0.73 -11.72 12.15
N ALA A 290 1.74 -12.13 12.91
CA ALA A 290 1.70 -12.09 14.38
C ALA A 290 1.54 -10.66 14.93
N TRP A 291 2.11 -9.65 14.27
CA TRP A 291 1.91 -8.25 14.66
C TRP A 291 0.49 -7.75 14.34
N MET A 292 0.00 -8.01 13.13
CA MET A 292 -1.37 -7.63 12.72
C MET A 292 -2.46 -8.37 13.50
N ALA A 293 -2.19 -9.59 13.97
CA ALA A 293 -3.13 -10.38 14.76
C ALA A 293 -3.57 -9.64 16.05
N GLY A 294 -2.63 -8.94 16.70
CA GLY A 294 -2.88 -8.15 17.92
C GLY A 294 -3.43 -6.73 17.71
N ALA A 295 -3.60 -6.27 16.47
CA ALA A 295 -4.18 -4.95 16.17
C ALA A 295 -5.72 -4.98 16.07
N ALA A 296 -6.35 -3.82 16.20
CA ALA A 296 -7.79 -3.66 16.00
C ALA A 296 -8.18 -3.95 14.54
N ARG A 297 -9.28 -4.70 14.34
CA ARG A 297 -9.77 -5.08 13.00
C ARG A 297 -10.56 -3.97 12.28
N ASP A 298 -10.87 -2.87 12.97
CA ASP A 298 -11.59 -1.71 12.47
C ASP A 298 -10.83 -0.41 12.73
N ASP A 299 -10.98 0.58 11.85
CA ASP A 299 -10.38 1.92 11.92
C ASP A 299 -8.87 1.92 12.24
N ALA A 300 -8.14 0.93 11.67
CA ALA A 300 -6.75 0.63 11.99
C ALA A 300 -5.78 0.89 10.84
N TYR A 301 -4.69 1.61 11.15
CA TYR A 301 -3.61 1.96 10.22
C TYR A 301 -2.26 1.55 10.82
N LEU A 302 -1.56 0.66 10.12
CA LEU A 302 -0.33 0.04 10.57
C LEU A 302 0.81 0.35 9.59
N GLY A 303 2.01 0.62 10.10
CA GLY A 303 3.22 0.80 9.31
C GLY A 303 4.31 1.52 10.11
N LEU A 304 5.42 1.90 9.50
CA LEU A 304 6.42 2.75 10.18
C LEU A 304 5.92 4.20 10.22
N GLN A 305 5.68 4.76 11.40
CA GLN A 305 5.10 6.10 11.50
C GLN A 305 6.09 7.20 11.14
N MET A 306 5.64 8.14 10.32
CA MET A 306 6.34 9.35 9.93
C MET A 306 5.56 10.60 10.39
N PRO A 307 6.22 11.64 10.93
CA PRO A 307 7.66 11.67 11.26
C PRO A 307 8.00 10.75 12.45
N CYS A 308 9.18 10.14 12.41
CA CYS A 308 9.70 9.30 13.51
C CYS A 308 10.63 10.05 14.48
N ASP A 309 10.89 11.34 14.22
CA ASP A 309 11.52 12.27 15.17
C ASP A 309 10.67 13.56 15.27
N ARG A 310 10.95 14.40 16.28
CA ARG A 310 10.23 15.67 16.51
C ARG A 310 11.00 16.90 16.07
N GLU A 311 12.20 16.72 15.51
CA GLU A 311 13.20 17.79 15.34
C GLU A 311 13.34 18.19 13.87
N ASN A 312 13.08 17.28 12.93
CA ASN A 312 13.24 17.49 11.48
C ASN A 312 11.90 17.40 10.75
N PHE A 313 11.03 18.42 10.83
CA PHE A 313 9.71 18.28 10.19
C PHE A 313 9.06 19.50 9.52
N TYR A 314 8.48 19.21 8.36
CA TYR A 314 7.58 20.04 7.55
C TYR A 314 6.13 19.83 8.04
N PRO A 315 5.25 20.84 8.12
CA PRO A 315 3.96 20.75 8.82
C PRO A 315 2.91 19.89 8.08
N PHE A 316 3.05 18.57 8.18
CA PHE A 316 2.18 17.58 7.53
C PHE A 316 1.59 16.59 8.56
N PRO A 317 0.32 16.14 8.44
CA PRO A 317 -0.25 15.20 9.41
C PRO A 317 0.49 13.84 9.45
N PRO A 318 0.61 13.17 10.61
CA PRO A 318 1.29 11.88 10.70
C PRO A 318 0.74 10.82 9.75
N PHE A 319 1.65 10.09 9.10
CA PHE A 319 1.37 9.07 8.08
C PHE A 319 2.25 7.83 8.33
N MET A 320 2.03 6.75 7.58
CA MET A 320 2.93 5.59 7.60
C MET A 320 3.79 5.58 6.33
N SER A 321 5.09 5.32 6.46
CA SER A 321 6.07 5.39 5.37
C SER A 321 5.75 4.46 4.19
N GLY A 322 6.01 4.93 2.97
CA GLY A 322 5.79 4.23 1.70
C GLY A 322 6.36 2.82 1.62
N MET A 323 7.40 2.49 2.39
CA MET A 323 7.98 1.15 2.51
C MET A 323 6.93 0.02 2.60
N GLY A 324 5.85 0.31 3.31
CA GLY A 324 4.65 -0.51 3.38
C GLY A 324 3.79 -0.17 4.59
N TYR A 325 2.47 -0.19 4.38
CA TYR A 325 1.48 0.09 5.41
C TYR A 325 0.17 -0.64 5.11
N ALA A 326 -0.57 -0.97 6.17
CA ALA A 326 -1.84 -1.68 6.09
C ALA A 326 -3.00 -0.87 6.66
N LEU A 327 -4.15 -1.01 6.00
CA LEU A 327 -5.43 -0.47 6.41
C LEU A 327 -6.38 -1.62 6.74
N SER A 328 -7.16 -1.49 7.81
CA SER A 328 -8.29 -2.38 8.08
C SER A 328 -9.33 -2.34 6.95
N TRP A 329 -10.07 -3.43 6.77
CA TRP A 329 -11.02 -3.58 5.67
C TRP A 329 -12.10 -2.47 5.61
N ASP A 330 -12.53 -1.95 6.76
CA ASP A 330 -13.45 -0.80 6.82
C ASP A 330 -12.83 0.49 6.25
N LEU A 331 -11.55 0.75 6.52
CA LEU A 331 -10.81 1.88 5.96
C LEU A 331 -10.58 1.73 4.46
N VAL A 332 -10.27 0.52 3.97
CA VAL A 332 -10.11 0.24 2.54
C VAL A 332 -11.40 0.54 1.77
N ARG A 333 -12.55 0.09 2.31
CA ARG A 333 -13.88 0.42 1.75
C ARG A 333 -14.22 1.91 1.83
N TRP A 334 -13.79 2.58 2.90
CA TRP A 334 -13.95 4.02 3.04
C TRP A 334 -13.12 4.77 1.99
N VAL A 335 -11.83 4.46 1.82
CA VAL A 335 -10.94 5.04 0.79
C VAL A 335 -11.57 4.89 -0.60
N ALA A 336 -12.06 3.70 -0.95
CA ALA A 336 -12.68 3.41 -2.24
C ALA A 336 -13.92 4.26 -2.57
N ARG A 337 -14.60 4.81 -1.56
CA ARG A 337 -15.85 5.58 -1.68
C ARG A 337 -15.68 7.06 -1.32
N SER A 338 -14.58 7.42 -0.66
CA SER A 338 -14.31 8.76 -0.13
C SER A 338 -13.94 9.75 -1.23
N GLU A 339 -14.68 10.86 -1.31
CA GLU A 339 -14.37 11.95 -2.23
C GLU A 339 -13.04 12.64 -1.88
N VAL A 340 -12.65 12.67 -0.61
CA VAL A 340 -11.33 13.19 -0.19
C VAL A 340 -10.22 12.33 -0.79
N SER A 341 -10.33 11.00 -0.68
CA SER A 341 -9.34 10.07 -1.23
C SER A 341 -9.29 10.11 -2.76
N ARG A 342 -10.45 10.23 -3.42
CA ARG A 342 -10.55 10.29 -4.89
C ARG A 342 -9.99 11.60 -5.46
N ARG A 343 -10.36 12.74 -4.87
CA ARG A 343 -9.93 14.07 -5.32
C ARG A 343 -8.44 14.27 -5.06
N ASP A 344 -8.00 13.92 -3.85
CA ASP A 344 -6.64 14.16 -3.40
C ASP A 344 -5.76 12.92 -3.58
N ARG A 345 -5.85 12.23 -4.73
CA ARG A 345 -5.06 11.00 -5.01
C ARG A 345 -3.69 11.22 -5.63
N VAL A 346 -3.42 12.40 -6.18
CA VAL A 346 -2.18 12.71 -6.91
C VAL A 346 -1.19 13.46 -6.02
N GLY A 347 -0.02 12.86 -5.79
CA GLY A 347 1.06 13.29 -4.91
C GLY A 347 1.72 12.10 -4.20
N PRO A 348 2.76 12.33 -3.37
CA PRO A 348 3.45 11.28 -2.61
C PRO A 348 2.45 10.41 -1.84
N GLU A 349 2.43 9.12 -2.14
CA GLU A 349 1.27 8.25 -1.93
C GLU A 349 1.06 7.87 -0.46
N ASP A 350 2.16 7.80 0.29
CA ASP A 350 2.21 7.49 1.71
C ASP A 350 1.70 8.66 2.56
N MET A 351 2.25 9.85 2.30
CA MET A 351 1.77 11.13 2.82
C MET A 351 0.29 11.35 2.46
N TRP A 352 -0.12 11.10 1.22
CA TRP A 352 -1.50 11.33 0.78
C TRP A 352 -2.48 10.37 1.45
N THR A 353 -2.12 9.09 1.60
CA THR A 353 -2.92 8.13 2.37
C THR A 353 -3.11 8.59 3.82
N GLY A 354 -2.02 9.02 4.47
CA GLY A 354 -2.10 9.61 5.81
C GLY A 354 -2.99 10.86 5.84
N ARG A 355 -2.88 11.76 4.86
CA ARG A 355 -3.68 12.99 4.79
C ARG A 355 -5.17 12.71 4.63
N TRP A 356 -5.59 11.72 3.82
CA TRP A 356 -7.01 11.35 3.70
C TRP A 356 -7.59 10.95 5.06
N LEU A 357 -6.86 10.09 5.79
CA LEU A 357 -7.30 9.55 7.08
C LEU A 357 -7.38 10.66 8.14
N ASN A 358 -6.34 11.51 8.23
CA ASN A 358 -6.31 12.63 9.18
C ASN A 358 -7.43 13.65 8.91
N VAL A 359 -7.62 14.07 7.65
CA VAL A 359 -8.67 15.05 7.28
C VAL A 359 -10.08 14.50 7.55
N ALA A 360 -10.28 13.19 7.44
CA ALA A 360 -11.57 12.55 7.66
C ALA A 360 -11.84 12.09 9.10
N GLY A 361 -10.90 12.31 10.04
CA GLY A 361 -11.03 11.80 11.42
C GLY A 361 -11.03 10.27 11.52
N LYS A 362 -10.32 9.62 10.58
CA LYS A 362 -10.20 8.16 10.41
C LYS A 362 -8.83 7.65 10.87
N ALA A 363 -8.73 6.33 11.01
CA ALA A 363 -7.56 5.64 11.55
C ALA A 363 -7.20 6.12 12.96
N LYS A 364 -8.12 5.94 13.91
CA LYS A 364 -7.89 6.21 15.34
C LYS A 364 -6.98 5.15 15.97
N ASN A 365 -7.01 3.92 15.47
CA ASN A 365 -6.15 2.83 15.94
C ASN A 365 -4.86 2.82 15.09
N ARG A 366 -3.81 3.50 15.56
CA ARG A 366 -2.52 3.59 14.85
C ARG A 366 -1.46 2.73 15.50
N TYR A 367 -0.80 1.90 14.70
CA TYR A 367 0.22 0.97 15.16
C TYR A 367 1.54 1.26 14.44
N ASP A 368 2.49 1.85 15.17
CA ASP A 368 3.84 2.08 14.68
C ASP A 368 4.62 0.76 14.64
N GLY A 369 5.22 0.48 13.49
CA GLY A 369 6.10 -0.66 13.25
C GLY A 369 7.53 -0.45 13.74
N ALA A 370 7.90 0.74 14.21
CA ALA A 370 9.21 0.97 14.83
C ALA A 370 9.40 0.09 16.09
N PRO A 371 10.61 -0.45 16.36
CA PRO A 371 11.83 -0.43 15.56
C PRO A 371 11.96 -1.65 14.63
N ARG A 372 10.85 -2.35 14.32
CA ARG A 372 10.77 -3.63 13.61
C ARG A 372 10.56 -3.47 12.09
N MET A 373 10.13 -2.31 11.64
CA MET A 373 10.11 -1.89 10.22
C MET A 373 11.14 -0.78 10.04
N TYR A 374 12.07 -0.93 9.09
CA TYR A 374 13.12 0.08 8.84
C TYR A 374 13.74 -0.03 7.43
N ASN A 375 14.37 1.05 7.00
CA ASN A 375 15.26 1.08 5.85
C ASN A 375 16.58 0.35 6.18
N TYR A 376 17.05 -0.47 5.25
CA TYR A 376 18.37 -1.10 5.27
C TYR A 376 19.48 -0.05 5.52
N LEU A 377 20.43 -0.42 6.39
CA LEU A 377 21.53 0.46 6.82
C LEU A 377 22.60 0.64 5.74
N GLY A 378 23.21 -0.46 5.30
CA GLY A 378 24.42 -0.44 4.47
C GLY A 378 25.50 0.46 5.08
N SER A 379 26.08 1.31 4.24
CA SER A 379 27.07 2.33 4.63
C SER A 379 26.45 3.66 5.13
N SER A 380 25.12 3.79 5.15
CA SER A 380 24.46 5.02 5.62
C SER A 380 24.42 5.09 7.14
N PRO A 381 24.43 6.30 7.75
CA PRO A 381 24.25 6.44 9.20
C PRO A 381 22.86 5.95 9.63
N ALA A 382 22.79 5.41 10.85
CA ALA A 382 21.53 5.03 11.48
C ALA A 382 20.74 6.27 11.93
N ASN A 383 19.41 6.17 11.90
CA ASN A 383 18.49 7.21 12.38
C ASN A 383 17.16 6.57 12.84
N CYS A 384 16.07 7.34 13.02
CA CYS A 384 14.81 6.79 13.50
C CYS A 384 14.14 5.79 12.54
N PHE A 385 14.39 5.90 11.22
CA PHE A 385 13.82 5.01 10.19
C PHE A 385 14.83 4.06 9.53
N ARG A 386 16.14 4.20 9.78
CA ARG A 386 17.21 3.38 9.18
C ARG A 386 18.09 2.76 10.24
N ARG A 387 18.29 1.44 10.18
CA ARG A 387 19.09 0.68 11.16
C ARG A 387 19.56 -0.67 10.64
N GLY A 388 20.55 -1.24 11.33
CA GLY A 388 21.01 -2.60 11.10
C GLY A 388 19.95 -3.65 11.47
N PHE A 389 20.14 -4.88 11.00
CA PHE A 389 19.16 -5.95 11.16
C PHE A 389 18.88 -6.34 12.62
N ARG A 390 17.70 -6.88 12.87
CA ARG A 390 17.27 -7.38 14.18
C ARG A 390 16.52 -8.72 14.05
N PRO A 391 16.54 -9.61 15.06
CA PRO A 391 15.81 -10.87 15.00
C PRO A 391 14.27 -10.71 14.94
N ASP A 392 13.74 -9.63 15.52
CA ASP A 392 12.30 -9.34 15.66
C ASP A 392 11.68 -8.58 14.47
N THR A 393 12.48 -8.27 13.44
CA THR A 393 12.08 -7.50 12.24
C THR A 393 10.83 -8.03 11.54
N ILE A 394 9.98 -7.09 11.14
CA ILE A 394 8.80 -7.28 10.29
C ILE A 394 9.13 -6.96 8.83
N ALA A 395 9.81 -5.83 8.59
CA ALA A 395 10.09 -5.33 7.23
C ALA A 395 11.48 -4.69 7.11
N VAL A 396 12.18 -4.96 6.00
CA VAL A 396 13.39 -4.26 5.58
C VAL A 396 13.18 -3.65 4.20
N HIS A 397 13.36 -2.33 4.08
CA HIS A 397 13.16 -1.56 2.84
C HIS A 397 14.48 -1.00 2.29
N MET A 398 14.45 -0.42 1.09
CA MET A 398 15.61 0.04 0.33
C MET A 398 16.52 -1.10 -0.16
N LEU A 399 15.95 -2.28 -0.42
CA LEU A 399 16.62 -3.43 -1.05
C LEU A 399 16.67 -3.24 -2.57
N LYS A 400 17.33 -2.15 -3.00
CA LYS A 400 17.35 -1.70 -4.40
C LYS A 400 18.09 -2.68 -5.31
N ASP A 401 19.14 -3.33 -4.82
CA ASP A 401 20.02 -4.25 -5.56
C ASP A 401 20.05 -5.68 -4.96
N ALA A 402 20.57 -6.64 -5.72
CA ALA A 402 20.65 -8.04 -5.33
C ALA A 402 21.58 -8.30 -4.14
N GLY A 403 22.61 -7.47 -3.92
CA GLY A 403 23.53 -7.59 -2.79
C GLY A 403 22.83 -7.34 -1.46
N ARG A 404 22.02 -6.27 -1.38
CA ARG A 404 21.19 -5.98 -0.20
C ARG A 404 20.16 -7.08 0.08
N TRP A 405 19.56 -7.64 -0.97
CA TRP A 405 18.66 -8.80 -0.83
C TRP A 405 19.40 -10.01 -0.27
N ALA A 406 20.57 -10.36 -0.81
CA ALA A 406 21.37 -11.48 -0.35
C ALA A 406 21.80 -11.32 1.13
N GLU A 407 22.31 -10.14 1.51
CA GLU A 407 22.70 -9.86 2.90
C GLU A 407 21.50 -9.95 3.87
N THR A 408 20.35 -9.40 3.47
CA THR A 408 19.10 -9.47 4.26
C THR A 408 18.64 -10.91 4.42
N LEU A 409 18.56 -11.68 3.34
CA LEU A 409 18.10 -13.07 3.36
C LEU A 409 19.06 -13.99 4.14
N ALA A 410 20.37 -13.75 4.03
CA ALA A 410 21.38 -14.43 4.81
C ALA A 410 21.24 -14.15 6.32
N TYR A 411 21.08 -12.89 6.74
CA TYR A 411 20.86 -12.55 8.15
C TYR A 411 19.62 -13.25 8.73
N PHE A 412 18.56 -13.38 7.95
CA PHE A 412 17.32 -14.06 8.36
C PHE A 412 17.33 -15.57 8.11
N ASN A 413 18.48 -16.17 7.78
CA ASN A 413 18.65 -17.61 7.56
C ASN A 413 17.70 -18.22 6.49
N ALA A 414 17.24 -17.42 5.51
CA ALA A 414 16.27 -17.85 4.50
C ALA A 414 16.78 -18.95 3.53
N THR A 415 18.07 -19.28 3.61
CA THR A 415 18.72 -20.37 2.86
C THR A 415 19.13 -21.55 3.76
N ALA A 416 18.90 -21.49 5.07
CA ALA A 416 19.36 -22.53 6.01
C ALA A 416 18.66 -23.89 5.81
N GLY A 417 17.49 -23.90 5.15
CA GLY A 417 16.79 -25.12 4.74
C GLY A 417 17.34 -25.80 3.49
N LEU A 418 18.39 -25.27 2.84
CA LEU A 418 18.98 -25.90 1.65
C LEU A 418 19.63 -27.25 2.03
N PRO A 419 19.18 -28.38 1.46
CA PRO A 419 19.78 -29.68 1.76
C PRO A 419 21.18 -29.80 1.15
N PRO A 420 22.05 -30.69 1.66
CA PRO A 420 23.30 -31.03 0.99
C PRO A 420 23.02 -31.82 -0.29
N SER A 421 23.76 -31.54 -1.37
CA SER A 421 23.66 -32.26 -2.64
C SER A 421 24.97 -32.20 -3.42
N GLY A 422 25.26 -33.25 -4.20
CA GLY A 422 26.37 -33.23 -5.17
C GLY A 422 26.06 -32.43 -6.45
N LEU A 423 24.86 -31.85 -6.57
CA LEU A 423 24.44 -31.06 -7.74
C LEU A 423 24.80 -29.57 -7.65
N TYR A 424 25.27 -29.08 -6.49
CA TYR A 424 25.63 -27.68 -6.31
C TYR A 424 26.76 -27.50 -5.29
N HIS A 425 27.56 -26.47 -5.53
CA HIS A 425 28.64 -26.02 -4.65
C HIS A 425 28.43 -24.53 -4.38
N LEU A 426 27.85 -24.23 -3.23
CA LEU A 426 27.72 -22.87 -2.70
C LEU A 426 28.78 -22.67 -1.60
N PRO A 427 29.30 -21.44 -1.43
CA PRO A 427 30.32 -21.11 -0.42
C PRO A 427 29.76 -21.12 1.02
#